data_AF-A0A3B1E7P6-F1
#
_entry.id   AF-A0A3B1E7P6-F1
#
_cell.length_a   1.000
_cell.length_b   1.000
_cell.length_c   1.000
_cell.angle_alpha   90.00
_cell.angle_beta   90.00
_cell.angle_gamma   90.00
#
_symmetry.space_group_name_H-M   'P 1'
#
loop_
_entity.id
_entity.type
_entity.pdbx_description
1 polymer ?
#
loop_
_entity_poly.entity_id
_entity_poly.type
_entity_poly.pdbx_seq_one_letter_code
_entity_poly.pdbx_strand_id
1 'polypeptide(L)'
;TTLAPKIPPIYQCPSSNEIEAIYANGTSYIITSEASTVPKTAHYLGNAGPTGPVNGSATLSYLTSSAGSGNGGILATQGVLLFQLEDGVVKIRDITDGTSNTIMVGEFSINRNQYTVGDINYRRWQMGSFGTSPVVQVLKNVTNSINQTGYGPTATSAWGTTGGKLHDMSFSSNHVGGCHMLFSDGSVHFVSENIDFNAYKATASRNGEETNNIEF
;
A
#
# COMPACT_ATOMS: atom_id res chain seq x y z
N THR A 1 -28.53 -28.00 -14.33
CA THR A 1 -28.10 -27.35 -13.08
C THR A 1 -27.34 -26.10 -13.45
N THR A 2 -27.98 -24.93 -13.33
CA THR A 2 -27.32 -23.64 -13.53
C THR A 2 -26.28 -23.46 -12.43
N LEU A 3 -25.01 -23.42 -12.80
CA LEU A 3 -23.94 -23.05 -11.88
C LEU A 3 -24.18 -21.59 -11.50
N ALA A 4 -24.74 -21.36 -10.31
CA ALA A 4 -24.71 -20.02 -9.72
C ALA A 4 -23.25 -19.57 -9.69
N PRO A 5 -22.92 -18.34 -10.12
CA PRO A 5 -21.56 -17.85 -10.03
C PRO A 5 -21.13 -17.93 -8.57
N LYS A 6 -20.23 -18.88 -8.26
CA LYS A 6 -19.52 -18.89 -6.99
C LYS A 6 -18.63 -17.65 -7.02
N ILE A 7 -19.13 -16.57 -6.42
CA ILE A 7 -18.34 -15.39 -6.13
C ILE A 7 -17.13 -15.91 -5.34
N PRO A 8 -15.89 -15.69 -5.81
CA PRO A 8 -14.72 -16.03 -5.02
C PRO A 8 -14.86 -15.39 -3.64
N PRO A 9 -14.53 -16.09 -2.54
CA PRO A 9 -14.40 -15.41 -1.26
C PRO A 9 -13.42 -14.26 -1.49
N ILE A 10 -13.90 -13.01 -1.42
CA ILE A 10 -13.01 -11.87 -1.56
C ILE A 10 -12.05 -11.96 -0.38
N TYR A 11 -10.75 -11.94 -0.66
CA TYR A 11 -9.71 -11.88 0.37
C TYR A 11 -9.79 -10.52 1.07
N GLN A 12 -10.61 -10.48 2.11
CA GLN A 12 -10.78 -9.36 3.03
C GLN A 12 -9.95 -9.65 4.28
N CYS A 13 -9.26 -8.63 4.80
CA CYS A 13 -8.68 -8.70 6.13
C CYS A 13 -9.80 -8.99 7.16
N PRO A 14 -9.65 -9.99 8.04
CA PRO A 14 -10.68 -10.38 9.00
C PRO A 14 -10.90 -9.33 10.09
N SER A 15 -9.97 -8.41 10.30
CA SER A 15 -10.16 -7.28 11.22
C SER A 15 -10.98 -6.14 10.60
N SER A 16 -11.18 -6.12 9.28
CA SER A 16 -11.87 -5.02 8.64
C SER A 16 -13.37 -5.05 8.93
N ASN A 17 -13.88 -3.92 9.43
CA ASN A 17 -15.30 -3.63 9.50
C ASN A 17 -15.80 -2.90 8.23
N GLU A 18 -14.88 -2.51 7.34
CA GLU A 18 -15.15 -1.72 6.13
C GLU A 18 -14.84 -2.59 4.91
N ILE A 19 -15.84 -3.33 4.43
CA ILE A 19 -15.69 -4.20 3.25
C ILE A 19 -16.04 -3.49 1.93
N GLU A 20 -16.49 -2.23 2.03
CA GLU A 20 -17.05 -1.44 0.95
C GLU A 20 -16.12 -0.29 0.54
N ALA A 21 -16.17 0.09 -0.74
CA ALA A 21 -15.41 1.23 -1.24
C ALA A 21 -16.07 2.56 -0.86
N ILE A 22 -15.25 3.56 -0.53
CA ILE A 22 -15.67 4.85 0.04
C ILE A 22 -15.03 6.00 -0.75
N TYR A 23 -15.79 7.05 -1.09
CA TYR A 23 -15.25 8.29 -1.66
C TYR A 23 -14.91 9.35 -0.59
N ALA A 24 -14.01 10.26 -0.95
CA ALA A 24 -13.46 11.30 -0.06
C ALA A 24 -14.50 12.27 0.54
N ASN A 25 -15.71 12.33 -0.01
CA ASN A 25 -16.85 13.11 0.49
C ASN A 25 -17.80 12.29 1.40
N GLY A 26 -17.43 11.06 1.75
CA GLY A 26 -18.19 10.20 2.66
C GLY A 26 -19.40 9.52 2.05
N THR A 27 -19.69 9.70 0.76
CA THR A 27 -20.74 8.96 0.06
C THR A 27 -20.19 7.64 -0.52
N SER A 28 -20.89 6.54 -0.25
CA SER A 28 -20.70 5.28 -0.96
C SER A 28 -21.12 5.49 -2.42
N TYR A 29 -20.32 5.02 -3.38
CA TYR A 29 -20.68 5.14 -4.80
C TYR A 29 -21.88 4.23 -5.09
N ILE A 30 -23.08 4.80 -5.20
CA ILE A 30 -24.22 4.14 -5.87
C ILE A 30 -24.09 4.48 -7.37
N ILE A 31 -23.55 3.55 -8.18
CA ILE A 31 -23.48 3.76 -9.63
C ILE A 31 -24.85 3.39 -10.17
N THR A 32 -25.60 4.39 -10.60
CA THR A 32 -26.89 4.28 -11.29
C THR A 32 -28.07 3.80 -10.43
N SER A 33 -29.26 4.25 -10.81
CA SER A 33 -30.56 3.81 -10.30
C SER A 33 -30.83 2.30 -10.48
N GLU A 34 -29.89 1.54 -11.04
CA GLU A 34 -30.01 0.09 -11.27
C GLU A 34 -29.10 -0.77 -10.38
N ALA A 35 -28.12 -0.21 -9.65
CA ALA A 35 -27.26 -1.00 -8.77
C ALA A 35 -27.60 -0.74 -7.28
N SER A 36 -28.42 -1.59 -6.71
CA SER A 36 -28.75 -1.62 -5.27
C SER A 36 -27.57 -2.06 -4.37
N THR A 37 -26.36 -2.20 -4.90
CA THR A 37 -25.21 -2.82 -4.20
C THR A 37 -24.00 -1.91 -4.15
N VAL A 38 -23.46 -1.74 -2.95
CA VAL A 38 -22.24 -0.96 -2.74
C VAL A 38 -21.03 -1.81 -3.16
N PRO A 39 -20.10 -1.26 -3.96
CA PRO A 39 -18.85 -1.91 -4.32
C PRO A 39 -18.02 -2.41 -3.15
N LYS A 40 -17.37 -3.58 -3.31
CA LYS A 40 -16.34 -4.06 -2.39
C LYS A 40 -14.95 -3.52 -2.75
N THR A 41 -14.03 -3.52 -1.79
CA THR A 41 -12.63 -3.06 -1.93
C THR A 41 -11.63 -4.17 -1.59
N ALA A 42 -10.33 -3.96 -1.80
CA ALA A 42 -9.28 -4.92 -1.48
C ALA A 42 -8.55 -4.50 -0.20
N HIS A 43 -8.19 -5.47 0.66
CA HIS A 43 -7.51 -5.23 1.94
C HIS A 43 -6.05 -5.68 1.97
N TYR A 44 -5.51 -6.04 0.81
CA TYR A 44 -4.13 -6.49 0.67
C TYR A 44 -3.51 -5.77 -0.51
N LEU A 45 -2.46 -4.99 -0.24
CA LEU A 45 -1.79 -4.16 -1.24
C LEU A 45 -0.30 -4.51 -1.27
N GLY A 46 0.31 -4.35 -2.43
CA GLY A 46 1.72 -4.63 -2.62
C GLY A 46 2.61 -3.55 -2.02
N ASN A 47 3.82 -3.95 -1.67
CA ASN A 47 4.88 -3.07 -1.23
C ASN A 47 5.67 -2.54 -2.45
N ALA A 48 5.65 -1.22 -2.66
CA ALA A 48 6.48 -0.53 -3.66
C ALA A 48 7.89 -0.21 -3.16
N GLY A 49 8.13 -0.36 -1.86
CA GLY A 49 9.39 -0.09 -1.20
C GLY A 49 9.36 1.18 -0.35
N PRO A 50 10.45 1.43 0.38
CA PRO A 50 10.61 2.62 1.20
C PRO A 50 10.89 3.87 0.36
N THR A 51 10.64 5.04 0.95
CA THR A 51 11.04 6.34 0.38
C THR A 51 11.83 7.15 1.41
N GLY A 52 12.56 8.16 0.94
CA GLY A 52 13.33 9.05 1.80
C GLY A 52 14.74 8.51 2.08
N PRO A 53 15.40 9.00 3.14
CA PRO A 53 16.78 8.64 3.42
C PRO A 53 16.93 7.15 3.76
N VAL A 54 17.99 6.54 3.19
CA VAL A 54 18.43 5.19 3.57
C VAL A 54 18.93 5.22 5.01
N ASN A 55 18.62 4.17 5.77
CA ASN A 55 18.98 4.09 7.17
C ASN A 55 20.49 4.25 7.39
N GLY A 56 20.88 5.15 8.29
CA GLY A 56 22.29 5.41 8.61
C GLY A 56 23.07 6.15 7.52
N SER A 57 22.43 6.59 6.43
CA SER A 57 23.08 7.37 5.37
C SER A 57 22.64 8.84 5.37
N ALA A 58 23.61 9.75 5.36
CA ALA A 58 23.36 11.19 5.23
C ALA A 58 23.21 11.65 3.77
N THR A 59 23.55 10.79 2.80
CA THR A 59 23.67 11.17 1.38
C THR A 59 22.85 10.29 0.45
N LEU A 60 22.47 9.07 0.87
CA LEU A 60 21.71 8.14 0.07
C LEU A 60 20.22 8.20 0.42
N SER A 61 19.38 8.08 -0.59
CA SER A 61 17.92 7.96 -0.47
C SER A 61 17.44 6.78 -1.28
N TYR A 62 16.36 6.16 -0.81
CA TYR A 62 15.69 5.09 -1.53
C TYR A 62 15.23 5.57 -2.90
N LEU A 63 15.29 4.65 -3.87
CA LEU A 63 14.97 4.95 -5.26
C LEU A 63 13.47 5.09 -5.45
N THR A 64 13.10 6.06 -6.27
CA THR A 64 11.71 6.35 -6.60
C THR A 64 11.55 6.65 -8.09
N SER A 65 10.30 6.66 -8.57
CA SER A 65 9.96 7.14 -9.90
C SER A 65 10.43 8.59 -10.11
N SER A 66 10.86 8.92 -11.32
CA SER A 66 11.45 10.22 -11.68
C SER A 66 10.49 11.42 -11.57
N ALA A 67 9.17 11.19 -11.57
CA ALA A 67 8.17 12.21 -11.28
C ALA A 67 6.94 11.57 -10.63
N GLY A 68 6.32 12.25 -9.67
CA GLY A 68 5.02 11.85 -9.15
C GLY A 68 3.88 12.28 -10.08
N SER A 69 2.77 11.53 -10.10
CA SER A 69 1.62 11.85 -10.95
C SER A 69 0.33 12.00 -10.15
N GLY A 70 -0.34 13.14 -10.34
CA GLY A 70 -1.65 13.46 -9.80
C GLY A 70 -1.82 13.05 -8.32
N ASN A 71 -2.76 12.13 -8.09
CA ASN A 71 -3.10 11.64 -6.74
C ASN A 71 -2.18 10.52 -6.24
N GLY A 72 -1.40 9.91 -7.15
CA GLY A 72 -0.44 8.84 -6.84
C GLY A 72 0.64 9.32 -5.88
N GLY A 73 1.20 10.48 -6.19
CA GLY A 73 2.48 10.89 -5.62
C GLY A 73 3.64 10.24 -6.36
N ILE A 74 4.80 10.28 -5.73
CA ILE A 74 6.01 9.56 -6.16
C ILE A 74 5.85 8.09 -5.75
N LEU A 75 6.26 7.16 -6.61
CA LEU A 75 6.22 5.73 -6.31
C LEU A 75 7.64 5.23 -5.98
N ALA A 76 7.81 4.49 -4.89
CA ALA A 76 9.06 3.79 -4.61
C ALA A 76 9.35 2.71 -5.66
N THR A 77 10.63 2.42 -5.91
CA THR A 77 11.05 1.45 -6.94
C THR A 77 11.94 0.35 -6.40
N GLN A 78 11.97 0.17 -5.08
CA GLN A 78 12.77 -0.85 -4.39
C GLN A 78 11.95 -1.96 -3.74
N GLY A 79 10.62 -1.96 -3.86
CA GLY A 79 9.76 -3.07 -3.45
C GLY A 79 9.80 -4.24 -4.45
N VAL A 80 8.93 -5.22 -4.25
CA VAL A 80 8.94 -6.48 -5.03
C VAL A 80 7.91 -6.46 -6.17
N LEU A 81 6.72 -5.94 -5.91
CA LEU A 81 5.61 -5.95 -6.86
C LEU A 81 5.58 -4.65 -7.67
N LEU A 82 6.60 -4.42 -8.50
CA LEU A 82 6.78 -3.14 -9.17
C LEU A 82 6.23 -3.10 -10.59
N PHE A 83 5.85 -1.89 -11.00
CA PHE A 83 5.45 -1.57 -12.35
C PHE A 83 6.60 -0.87 -13.08
N GLN A 84 6.93 -1.35 -14.28
CA GLN A 84 7.80 -0.68 -15.25
C GLN A 84 9.19 -0.28 -14.71
N LEU A 85 9.94 -1.26 -14.21
CA LEU A 85 11.38 -1.11 -14.07
C LEU A 85 12.02 -1.05 -15.47
N GLU A 86 13.10 -0.28 -15.63
CA GLU A 86 13.89 -0.25 -16.88
C GLU A 86 14.30 -1.67 -17.33
N ASP A 87 14.50 -2.57 -16.36
CA ASP A 87 14.95 -3.95 -16.57
C ASP A 87 13.81 -4.99 -16.69
N GLY A 88 12.55 -4.53 -16.62
CA GLY A 88 11.37 -5.26 -17.07
C GLY A 88 10.70 -6.24 -16.10
N VAL A 89 11.38 -6.85 -15.12
CA VAL A 89 10.76 -7.76 -14.13
C VAL A 89 11.68 -7.89 -12.89
N VAL A 90 11.11 -7.90 -11.67
CA VAL A 90 11.85 -8.30 -10.46
C VAL A 90 11.91 -9.83 -10.41
N LYS A 91 13.11 -10.41 -10.45
CA LYS A 91 13.34 -11.84 -10.27
C LYS A 91 13.64 -12.13 -8.80
N ILE A 92 13.40 -13.37 -8.34
CA ILE A 92 13.71 -13.79 -6.96
C ILE A 92 15.17 -13.48 -6.59
N ARG A 93 16.11 -13.69 -7.52
CA ARG A 93 17.55 -13.39 -7.31
C ARG A 93 17.86 -11.90 -7.13
N ASP A 94 16.94 -11.02 -7.51
CA ASP A 94 17.10 -9.56 -7.40
C ASP A 94 16.61 -9.06 -6.00
N ILE A 95 16.11 -9.97 -5.15
CA ILE A 95 15.75 -9.72 -3.74
C ILE A 95 16.99 -10.03 -2.88
N THR A 96 17.99 -9.15 -2.94
CA THR A 96 19.29 -9.33 -2.31
C THR A 96 19.26 -9.14 -0.80
N ASP A 97 18.27 -8.43 -0.27
CA ASP A 97 18.08 -8.27 1.19
C ASP A 97 17.53 -9.55 1.87
N GLY A 98 17.14 -10.54 1.04
CA GLY A 98 16.67 -11.86 1.45
C GLY A 98 15.15 -11.99 1.36
N THR A 99 14.68 -13.11 0.80
CA THR A 99 13.24 -13.32 0.57
C THR A 99 12.41 -13.37 1.87
N SER A 100 12.99 -13.89 2.95
CA SER A 100 12.38 -13.92 4.29
C SER A 100 12.40 -12.57 5.02
N ASN A 101 13.13 -11.59 4.48
CA ASN A 101 13.31 -10.27 5.10
C ASN A 101 12.67 -9.15 4.27
N THR A 102 12.09 -9.46 3.11
CA THR A 102 11.48 -8.45 2.24
C THR A 102 9.96 -8.63 2.19
N ILE A 103 9.23 -7.61 2.65
CA ILE A 103 7.78 -7.54 2.57
C ILE A 103 7.35 -7.44 1.10
N MET A 104 6.39 -8.28 0.72
CA MET A 104 5.80 -8.29 -0.62
C MET A 104 4.40 -7.65 -0.62
N VAL A 105 3.57 -7.99 0.36
CA VAL A 105 2.17 -7.54 0.48
C VAL A 105 1.89 -7.24 1.95
N GLY A 106 1.14 -6.17 2.23
CA GLY A 106 0.68 -5.85 3.57
C GLY A 106 -0.82 -5.64 3.61
N GLU A 107 -1.39 -5.79 4.80
CA GLU A 107 -2.78 -5.43 5.05
C GLU A 107 -3.02 -3.92 4.88
N PHE A 108 -4.19 -3.60 4.32
CA PHE A 108 -4.73 -2.27 4.17
C PHE A 108 -6.21 -2.31 4.59
N SER A 109 -6.41 -2.37 5.89
CA SER A 109 -7.70 -2.38 6.56
C SER A 109 -7.81 -1.16 7.49
N ILE A 110 -8.22 -0.05 6.92
CA ILE A 110 -8.42 1.25 7.56
C ILE A 110 -9.77 1.32 8.32
N ASN A 111 -9.77 1.96 9.49
CA ASN A 111 -11.01 2.43 10.11
C ASN A 111 -11.41 3.80 9.53
N ARG A 112 -12.57 3.89 8.86
CA ARG A 112 -13.11 5.12 8.26
C ARG A 112 -13.13 6.31 9.22
N ASN A 113 -13.39 6.08 10.50
CA ASN A 113 -13.54 7.16 11.48
C ASN A 113 -12.21 7.81 11.88
N GLN A 114 -11.08 7.25 11.45
CA GLN A 114 -9.75 7.78 11.75
C GLN A 114 -9.20 8.71 10.64
N TYR A 115 -9.94 8.89 9.55
CA TYR A 115 -9.55 9.73 8.41
C TYR A 115 -10.48 10.91 8.22
N THR A 116 -9.91 12.04 7.80
CA THR A 116 -10.68 13.27 7.60
C THR A 116 -11.31 13.23 6.20
N VAL A 117 -12.43 13.94 6.02
CA VAL A 117 -13.00 14.20 4.69
C VAL A 117 -11.91 14.81 3.81
N GLY A 118 -11.38 13.99 2.92
CA GLY A 118 -10.40 14.39 1.93
C GLY A 118 -9.21 13.47 1.73
N ASP A 119 -9.00 12.56 2.68
CA ASP A 119 -8.04 11.48 2.55
C ASP A 119 -8.47 10.48 1.47
N ILE A 120 -7.49 9.89 0.79
CA ILE A 120 -7.74 9.06 -0.38
C ILE A 120 -8.18 7.66 0.07
N ASN A 121 -9.46 7.52 0.37
CA ASN A 121 -10.04 6.32 0.99
C ASN A 121 -10.22 5.11 0.05
N TYR A 122 -10.53 3.96 0.66
CA TYR A 122 -10.84 2.65 0.07
C TYR A 122 -11.42 2.70 -1.33
N ARG A 123 -10.61 2.32 -2.31
CA ARG A 123 -11.01 2.41 -3.71
C ARG A 123 -11.64 1.13 -4.20
N ARG A 124 -12.71 1.31 -4.98
CA ARG A 124 -13.38 0.25 -5.75
C ARG A 124 -12.55 -0.20 -6.94
N TRP A 125 -11.87 0.74 -7.59
CA TRP A 125 -11.09 0.47 -8.80
C TRP A 125 -9.62 0.35 -8.44
N GLN A 126 -9.21 -0.86 -8.07
CA GLN A 126 -7.79 -1.18 -7.98
C GLN A 126 -7.20 -1.14 -9.40
N MET A 127 -6.31 -0.18 -9.66
CA MET A 127 -5.71 -0.01 -10.97
C MET A 127 -4.21 -0.24 -10.90
N GLY A 128 -3.71 -1.05 -11.82
CA GLY A 128 -2.32 -0.96 -12.26
C GLY A 128 -2.08 0.36 -12.99
N SER A 129 -0.85 0.56 -13.45
CA SER A 129 -0.55 1.68 -14.35
C SER A 129 -0.29 1.20 -15.78
N PHE A 130 -0.30 2.14 -16.72
CA PHE A 130 0.06 1.94 -18.12
C PHE A 130 0.83 3.18 -18.65
N GLY A 131 1.76 2.97 -19.58
CA GLY A 131 2.45 4.08 -20.24
C GLY A 131 3.51 4.76 -19.37
N THR A 132 3.39 6.07 -19.12
CA THR A 132 4.37 6.87 -18.34
C THR A 132 3.83 7.31 -16.99
N SER A 133 2.60 6.91 -16.64
CA SER A 133 2.02 7.23 -15.34
C SER A 133 2.62 6.32 -14.27
N PRO A 134 3.12 6.82 -13.13
CA PRO A 134 3.50 6.00 -11.99
C PRO A 134 2.32 5.64 -11.08
N VAL A 135 1.07 6.05 -11.40
CA VAL A 135 -0.07 5.85 -10.48
C VAL A 135 -0.54 4.40 -10.45
N VAL A 136 0.05 3.62 -9.55
CA VAL A 136 -0.38 2.25 -9.24
C VAL A 136 -1.16 2.23 -7.93
N GLN A 137 -2.46 1.92 -7.95
CA GLN A 137 -3.31 2.01 -6.75
C GLN A 137 -3.16 0.80 -5.82
N VAL A 138 -2.68 -0.31 -6.37
CA VAL A 138 -2.47 -1.58 -5.66
C VAL A 138 -1.16 -1.60 -4.88
N LEU A 139 -0.37 -0.53 -4.88
CA LEU A 139 0.93 -0.46 -4.22
C LEU A 139 1.01 0.69 -3.21
N LYS A 140 1.80 0.47 -2.15
CA LYS A 140 2.09 1.45 -1.10
C LYS A 140 3.60 1.60 -0.91
N ASN A 141 4.01 2.84 -0.69
CA ASN A 141 5.32 3.23 -0.22
C ASN A 141 5.40 3.03 1.29
N VAL A 142 6.56 2.61 1.78
CA VAL A 142 6.88 2.65 3.19
C VAL A 142 7.53 4.00 3.52
N THR A 143 6.66 4.98 3.76
CA THR A 143 7.03 6.35 4.15
C THR A 143 6.40 6.79 5.48
N ASN A 144 5.35 6.07 5.90
CA ASN A 144 4.61 6.30 7.12
C ASN A 144 4.56 5.01 7.94
N SER A 145 4.45 5.15 9.26
CA SER A 145 4.34 4.01 10.18
C SER A 145 3.02 3.27 9.99
N ILE A 146 2.96 2.00 10.39
CA ILE A 146 1.72 1.20 10.34
C ILE A 146 0.61 1.92 11.12
N ASN A 147 -0.61 1.90 10.59
CA ASN A 147 -1.79 2.56 11.18
C ASN A 147 -1.66 4.08 11.36
N GLN A 148 -0.64 4.73 10.78
CA GLN A 148 -0.53 6.18 10.83
C GLN A 148 -1.71 6.83 10.11
N THR A 149 -2.27 7.88 10.69
CA THR A 149 -3.33 8.70 10.09
C THR A 149 -2.89 10.15 9.98
N GLY A 150 -3.73 11.01 9.38
CA GLY A 150 -3.40 12.42 9.23
C GLY A 150 -2.23 12.64 8.26
N TYR A 151 -2.30 12.03 7.09
CA TYR A 151 -1.40 12.34 5.99
C TYR A 151 -1.67 13.78 5.59
N GLY A 152 -0.76 14.69 5.93
CA GLY A 152 -0.98 16.14 5.79
C GLY A 152 -1.40 16.58 4.37
N PRO A 153 -1.66 17.88 4.15
CA PRO A 153 -2.10 18.41 2.87
C PRO A 153 -0.96 18.45 1.84
N THR A 154 -0.40 17.30 1.48
CA THR A 154 0.62 17.18 0.43
C THR A 154 -0.08 17.12 -0.93
N ALA A 155 -0.52 18.31 -1.35
CA ALA A 155 -1.13 18.68 -2.62
C ALA A 155 -2.57 18.18 -2.86
N THR A 156 -3.40 19.14 -3.29
CA THR A 156 -4.76 18.93 -3.79
C THR A 156 -4.78 17.80 -4.80
N SER A 157 -5.60 16.78 -4.51
CA SER A 157 -5.97 15.78 -5.49
C SER A 157 -6.56 16.47 -6.73
N ALA A 158 -6.46 15.86 -7.91
CA ALA A 158 -7.10 16.33 -9.14
C ALA A 158 -8.65 16.44 -9.02
N TRP A 159 -9.22 16.06 -7.87
CA TRP A 159 -10.64 16.14 -7.51
C TRP A 159 -10.91 17.18 -6.41
N GLY A 160 -10.02 18.17 -6.24
CA GLY A 160 -10.21 19.28 -5.30
C GLY A 160 -10.10 18.89 -3.84
N THR A 161 -9.43 17.76 -3.55
CA THR A 161 -9.40 17.19 -2.21
C THR A 161 -8.03 17.35 -1.59
N THR A 162 -7.95 18.02 -0.45
CA THR A 162 -6.72 18.14 0.34
C THR A 162 -6.54 16.86 1.17
N GLY A 163 -5.51 16.07 0.89
CA GLY A 163 -5.22 14.82 1.61
C GLY A 163 -3.93 14.17 1.10
N GLY A 164 -3.38 13.22 1.86
CA GLY A 164 -2.11 12.55 1.54
C GLY A 164 -2.10 11.80 0.21
N LYS A 165 -0.93 11.48 -0.33
CA LYS A 165 -0.79 10.76 -1.60
C LYS A 165 -1.13 9.28 -1.46
N LEU A 166 -1.64 8.69 -2.55
CA LEU A 166 -2.10 7.30 -2.59
C LEU A 166 -1.03 6.31 -2.19
N HIS A 167 0.17 6.48 -2.75
CA HIS A 167 1.28 5.59 -2.48
C HIS A 167 1.76 5.75 -1.05
N ASP A 168 1.65 6.95 -0.49
CA ASP A 168 2.18 7.27 0.85
C ASP A 168 1.25 6.85 1.99
N MET A 169 0.06 6.31 1.71
CA MET A 169 -0.78 5.79 2.79
C MET A 169 -0.12 4.58 3.45
N SER A 170 -0.19 4.51 4.77
CA SER A 170 0.37 3.41 5.54
C SER A 170 -0.37 2.09 5.26
N PHE A 171 0.39 0.99 5.36
CA PHE A 171 -0.20 -0.31 5.66
C PHE A 171 -0.92 -0.22 7.01
N SER A 172 -2.08 -0.86 7.10
CA SER A 172 -2.98 -0.66 8.23
C SER A 172 -3.87 -1.87 8.45
N SER A 173 -4.30 -2.04 9.70
CA SER A 173 -5.23 -3.07 10.10
C SER A 173 -5.96 -2.67 11.38
N ASN A 174 -7.17 -3.19 11.57
CA ASN A 174 -7.89 -3.03 12.84
C ASN A 174 -7.48 -4.12 13.85
N HIS A 175 -6.49 -4.96 13.53
CA HIS A 175 -5.89 -5.84 14.52
C HIS A 175 -5.20 -4.97 15.59
N VAL A 176 -5.37 -5.37 16.87
CA VAL A 176 -4.75 -4.63 17.97
C VAL A 176 -3.23 -4.78 17.89
N GLY A 177 -2.52 -3.65 17.80
CA GLY A 177 -1.07 -3.58 17.91
C GLY A 177 -0.28 -3.77 16.61
N GLY A 178 -0.92 -3.87 15.44
CA GLY A 178 -0.19 -4.09 14.19
C GLY A 178 -1.03 -4.62 13.02
N CYS A 179 -0.35 -5.14 12.00
CA CYS A 179 -0.98 -5.74 10.83
C CYS A 179 -0.22 -6.96 10.33
N HIS A 180 -0.90 -7.83 9.55
CA HIS A 180 -0.21 -8.94 8.90
C HIS A 180 0.49 -8.49 7.62
N MET A 181 1.70 -9.01 7.42
CA MET A 181 2.49 -8.80 6.22
C MET A 181 2.99 -10.14 5.66
N LEU A 182 2.91 -10.27 4.34
CA LEU A 182 3.42 -11.39 3.55
C LEU A 182 4.82 -11.05 3.06
N PHE A 183 5.76 -11.96 3.33
CA PHE A 183 7.15 -11.88 2.90
C PHE A 183 7.34 -12.59 1.56
N SER A 184 8.48 -12.32 0.93
CA SER A 184 8.75 -12.77 -0.44
C SER A 184 9.05 -14.27 -0.56
N ASP A 185 9.31 -14.95 0.56
CA ASP A 185 9.39 -16.41 0.66
C ASP A 185 8.03 -17.10 0.90
N GLY A 186 6.96 -16.31 1.07
CA GLY A 186 5.60 -16.78 1.33
C GLY A 186 5.22 -16.88 2.81
N SER A 187 6.12 -16.54 3.74
CA SER A 187 5.77 -16.47 5.16
C SER A 187 4.86 -15.27 5.47
N VAL A 188 3.99 -15.42 6.46
CA VAL A 188 3.13 -14.33 6.95
C VAL A 188 3.47 -14.08 8.40
N HIS A 189 3.79 -12.84 8.72
CA HIS A 189 4.11 -12.43 10.08
C HIS A 189 3.22 -11.27 10.51
N PHE A 190 2.92 -11.24 11.81
CA PHE A 190 2.27 -10.08 12.42
C PHE A 190 3.34 -9.04 12.77
N VAL A 191 3.24 -7.85 12.19
CA VAL A 191 4.18 -6.75 12.39
C VAL A 191 3.58 -5.71 13.32
N SER A 192 4.29 -5.44 14.41
CA SER A 192 3.89 -4.45 15.41
C SER A 192 3.85 -3.04 14.82
N GLU A 193 2.83 -2.25 15.18
CA GLU A 193 2.79 -0.82 14.84
C GLU A 193 3.84 0.01 15.61
N ASN A 194 4.45 -0.57 16.65
CA ASN A 194 5.54 0.03 17.43
C ASN A 194 6.93 -0.45 16.98
N ILE A 195 7.05 -1.05 15.80
CA ILE A 195 8.33 -1.47 15.22
C ILE A 195 9.25 -0.25 15.02
N ASP A 196 10.56 -0.47 15.12
CA ASP A 196 11.53 0.56 14.73
C ASP A 196 11.30 0.92 13.24
N PHE A 197 11.10 2.21 12.98
CA PHE A 197 10.72 2.66 11.64
C PHE A 197 11.85 2.45 10.63
N ASN A 198 13.11 2.45 11.06
CA ASN A 198 14.22 2.13 10.18
C ASN A 198 14.21 0.64 9.83
N ALA A 199 14.00 -0.24 10.80
CA ALA A 199 13.83 -1.67 10.54
C ALA A 199 12.70 -1.95 9.56
N TYR A 200 11.58 -1.24 9.70
CA TYR A 200 10.46 -1.35 8.79
C TYR A 200 10.79 -0.91 7.35
N LYS A 201 11.49 0.22 7.17
CA LYS A 201 11.94 0.67 5.85
C LYS A 201 12.91 -0.32 5.20
N ALA A 202 13.86 -0.86 5.96
CA ALA A 202 14.81 -1.85 5.47
C ALA A 202 14.09 -3.09 4.94
N THR A 203 13.16 -3.64 5.73
CA THR A 203 12.35 -4.81 5.36
C THR A 203 11.37 -4.53 4.22
N ALA A 204 11.10 -3.26 3.90
CA ALA A 204 10.33 -2.87 2.73
C ALA A 204 11.17 -2.83 1.44
N SER A 205 12.50 -2.81 1.54
CA SER A 205 13.41 -2.84 0.39
C SER A 205 13.71 -4.27 -0.03
N ARG A 206 13.90 -4.48 -1.34
CA ARG A 206 14.43 -5.74 -1.88
C ARG A 206 15.95 -5.73 -2.00
N ASN A 207 16.57 -4.55 -2.08
CA ASN A 207 17.97 -4.37 -2.42
C ASN A 207 18.59 -3.08 -1.83
N GLY A 208 18.26 -2.74 -0.59
CA GLY A 208 18.84 -1.61 0.14
C GLY A 208 20.10 -1.97 0.93
N GLU A 209 20.42 -3.28 1.06
CA GLU A 209 21.56 -3.82 1.79
C GLU A 209 21.60 -3.43 3.28
N GLU A 210 20.47 -3.05 3.87
CA GLU A 210 20.39 -2.71 5.29
C GLU A 210 20.41 -3.96 6.18
N THR A 211 21.12 -3.84 7.30
CA THR A 211 21.28 -4.94 8.27
C THR A 211 20.26 -4.91 9.40
N ASN A 212 19.54 -3.81 9.59
CA ASN A 212 18.52 -3.66 10.62
C ASN A 212 17.16 -4.00 10.01
N ASN A 213 16.74 -5.27 10.06
CA ASN A 213 15.44 -5.75 9.55
C ASN A 213 14.49 -6.10 10.69
N ILE A 214 13.22 -6.33 10.38
CA ILE A 214 12.27 -6.88 11.36
C ILE A 214 12.68 -8.33 11.67
N GLU A 215 12.78 -8.65 12.96
CA GLU A 215 13.08 -10.00 13.46
C GLU A 215 11.79 -10.69 13.94
N PHE A 216 11.65 -11.99 13.64
CA PHE A 216 10.52 -12.83 14.02
C PHE A 216 10.94 -14.14 14.67
#